data_AF-A0A9E0XCB8-F1
#
_entry.id   AF-A0A9E0XCB8-F1
#
_cell.length_a   1.000
_cell.length_b   1.000
_cell.length_c   1.000
_cell.angle_alpha   90.00
_cell.angle_beta   90.00
_cell.angle_gamma   90.00
#
_symmetry.space_group_name_H-M   'P 1'
#
loop_
_entity.id
_entity.type
_entity.pdbx_description
1 polymer ?
#
loop_
_entity_poly.entity_id
_entity_poly.type
_entity_poly.pdbx_seq_one_letter_code
_entity_poly.pdbx_strand_id
1 'polypeptide(L)'
;MRCILWLLLFASPLSAANLTLRFEPRWRDAALAVPSGELRTEGGQTLRLTRLAALVSGVALERADGSVVRLDGQYGFIDATDRRLTVTLRQVPRGEYTGIAFSLGLGPEENHGDPAHWPAGHPLNPLVNRLHWGWSGGYVFLALEGRWRAAEQDESGFSYHVATDAHRMTVRFQALFTVEGDTTADFSMDLARVLGARTFTRGAAESTHSAAGDATATEIATAMERAFFWLGVTPGPAQPETAEAAVAPSAFVVPAGFPQPALPADNPLTAAGIALGAELFRDKRLSGNGTQSCASCHDLKRAGSDTVALSRGADGHPGVRNAMPLFNLAWSTSGYAWDGSKARVRDQALAAMTNPIEMHADPARVVAALAGDVALTEKFRAVFGVGAGEPAITNGRLTLALEQYLLTLVSADAKFDRAVRGEAQFTAQEKRGFELFLTEYDPARGKRGADCFHCHGGALFTDFGVKSNGLDLVSKDAGRGGVTGRATDSGKFKTPSLRNVALTAPYMHDGRFATLADVVAHYDHGVQRSENLDANLAKHPAAGLALSAEDRSALVAFLETLTDRQFEVAQASRLPTK
;
A
#
# COMPACT_ATOMS: atom_id res chain seq x y z
N MET A 1 28.48 -0.62 66.85
CA MET A 1 27.37 -0.60 65.87
C MET A 1 27.36 0.74 65.15
N ARG A 2 27.72 0.78 63.86
CA ARG A 2 27.64 1.98 63.02
C ARG A 2 26.49 1.78 62.02
N CYS A 3 25.45 2.60 62.12
CA CYS A 3 24.37 2.65 61.13
C CYS A 3 24.87 3.38 59.88
N ILE A 4 24.83 2.70 58.73
CA ILE A 4 25.05 3.29 57.41
C ILE A 4 23.68 3.57 56.81
N LEU A 5 23.38 4.86 56.66
CA LEU A 5 22.18 5.38 56.01
C LEU A 5 22.38 5.28 54.49
N TRP A 6 21.61 4.41 53.83
CA TRP A 6 21.54 4.37 52.37
C TRP A 6 20.68 5.54 51.88
N LEU A 7 21.32 6.58 51.34
CA LEU A 7 20.65 7.57 50.51
C LEU A 7 20.32 6.92 49.15
N LEU A 8 19.06 6.53 48.96
CA LEU A 8 18.50 6.28 47.64
C LEU A 8 18.32 7.64 46.94
N LEU A 9 19.30 8.00 46.11
CA LEU A 9 19.15 9.05 45.09
C LEU A 9 18.12 8.55 44.08
N PHE A 10 16.88 9.03 44.19
CA PHE A 10 15.93 9.00 43.08
C PHE A 10 16.51 9.88 41.97
N ALA A 11 17.07 9.26 40.93
CA ALA A 11 17.32 9.95 39.68
C ALA A 11 15.96 10.39 39.14
N SER A 12 15.71 11.70 39.10
CA SER A 12 14.56 12.29 38.42
C SER A 12 14.49 11.70 37.00
N PRO A 13 13.31 11.28 36.50
CA PRO A 13 13.20 10.90 35.10
C PRO A 13 13.60 12.13 34.28
N LEU A 14 14.72 12.03 33.55
CA LEU A 14 15.08 13.01 32.52
C LEU A 14 13.85 13.16 31.64
N SER A 15 13.27 14.36 31.62
CA SER A 15 12.08 14.64 30.84
C SER A 15 12.36 14.30 29.37
N ALA A 16 11.59 13.36 28.83
CA ALA A 16 11.66 12.93 27.44
C ALA A 16 11.26 14.07 26.50
N ALA A 17 11.95 14.19 25.36
CA ALA A 17 11.60 15.09 24.26
C ALA A 17 11.36 14.29 22.96
N ASN A 18 10.71 14.89 21.97
CA ASN A 18 10.64 14.34 20.62
C ASN A 18 11.71 14.98 19.72
N LEU A 19 12.38 14.15 18.91
CA LEU A 19 13.27 14.60 17.84
C LEU A 19 12.66 14.19 16.49
N THR A 20 12.27 15.15 15.67
CA THR A 20 11.79 14.89 14.32
C THR A 20 12.92 15.07 13.32
N LEU A 21 13.25 14.03 12.56
CA LEU A 21 14.14 14.12 11.40
C LEU A 21 13.29 14.52 10.19
N ARG A 22 13.60 15.65 9.55
CA ARG A 22 12.92 16.12 8.33
C ARG A 22 13.88 16.03 7.15
N PHE A 23 13.43 15.41 6.06
CA PHE A 23 14.23 15.16 4.87
C PHE A 23 13.68 15.96 3.69
N GLU A 24 14.49 16.83 3.10
CA GLU A 24 14.13 17.66 1.96
C GLU A 24 14.80 17.12 0.68
N PRO A 25 14.06 16.43 -0.21
CA PRO A 25 14.59 16.01 -1.50
C PRO A 25 15.00 17.23 -2.33
N ARG A 26 16.19 17.18 -2.94
CA ARG A 26 16.72 18.23 -3.80
C ARG A 26 17.30 17.66 -5.10
N TRP A 27 17.41 18.53 -6.10
CA TRP A 27 18.15 18.30 -7.33
C TRP A 27 19.05 19.50 -7.62
N ARG A 28 20.37 19.34 -7.46
CA ARG A 28 21.35 20.44 -7.60
C ARG A 28 20.95 21.64 -6.73
N ASP A 29 20.77 21.39 -5.45
CA ASP A 29 20.36 22.35 -4.40
C ASP A 29 18.95 22.95 -4.51
N ALA A 30 18.20 22.69 -5.59
CA ALA A 30 16.80 23.10 -5.70
C ALA A 30 15.86 22.08 -5.06
N ALA A 31 14.85 22.53 -4.31
CA ALA A 31 13.82 21.66 -3.76
C ALA A 31 13.11 20.84 -4.84
N LEU A 32 12.92 19.55 -4.58
CA LEU A 32 12.42 18.60 -5.56
C LEU A 32 11.10 17.97 -5.09
N ALA A 33 10.04 18.16 -5.87
CA ALA A 33 8.81 17.41 -5.70
C ALA A 33 8.91 16.05 -6.40
N VAL A 34 8.22 15.04 -5.86
CA VAL A 34 8.07 13.71 -6.47
C VAL A 34 6.57 13.39 -6.57
N PRO A 35 6.02 13.02 -7.73
CA PRO A 35 6.69 12.92 -9.04
C PRO A 35 7.26 14.26 -9.52
N SER A 36 8.44 14.23 -10.14
CA SER A 36 9.17 15.44 -10.53
C SER A 36 8.77 15.96 -11.91
N GLY A 37 9.09 17.23 -12.17
CA GLY A 37 9.23 17.73 -13.54
C GLY A 37 10.47 17.15 -14.25
N GLU A 38 10.81 17.69 -15.42
CA GLU A 38 12.01 17.28 -16.15
C GLU A 38 13.29 17.72 -15.45
N LEU A 39 14.18 16.76 -15.24
CA LEU A 39 15.52 16.92 -14.70
C LEU A 39 16.54 16.60 -15.80
N ARG A 40 17.75 17.16 -15.70
CA ARG A 40 18.83 16.95 -16.69
C ARG A 40 20.05 16.33 -16.05
N THR A 41 20.48 15.18 -16.56
CA THR A 41 21.75 14.56 -16.18
C THR A 41 22.93 15.34 -16.78
N GLU A 42 24.14 15.09 -16.29
CA GLU A 42 25.39 15.66 -16.83
C GLU A 42 25.64 15.19 -18.26
N GLY A 43 25.25 13.96 -18.58
CA GLY A 43 25.27 13.40 -19.94
C GLY A 43 24.16 13.93 -20.87
N GLY A 44 23.38 14.93 -20.44
CA GLY A 44 22.34 15.58 -21.26
C GLY A 44 21.01 14.81 -21.37
N GLN A 45 20.86 13.68 -20.67
CA GLN A 45 19.62 12.90 -20.68
C GLN A 45 18.55 13.61 -19.85
N THR A 46 17.29 13.47 -20.27
CA THR A 46 16.14 13.94 -19.50
C THR A 46 15.72 12.84 -18.53
N LEU A 47 15.37 13.21 -17.30
CA LEU A 47 14.94 12.32 -16.22
C LEU A 47 13.66 12.86 -15.57
N ARG A 48 12.75 11.98 -15.18
CA ARG A 48 11.60 12.29 -14.31
C ARG A 48 11.52 11.25 -13.20
N LEU A 49 11.52 11.66 -11.94
CA LEU A 49 11.31 10.76 -10.81
C LEU A 49 9.82 10.54 -10.60
N THR A 50 9.42 9.28 -10.45
CA THR A 50 8.04 8.88 -10.15
C THR A 50 7.88 8.36 -8.73
N ARG A 51 8.97 7.89 -8.10
CA ARG A 51 8.97 7.43 -6.71
C ARG A 51 10.32 7.68 -6.04
N LEU A 52 10.24 8.11 -4.79
CA LEU A 52 11.35 8.15 -3.83
C LEU A 52 10.78 7.71 -2.48
N ALA A 53 11.24 6.56 -1.99
CA ALA A 53 10.82 6.03 -0.69
C ALA A 53 11.99 5.34 0.01
N ALA A 54 12.09 5.46 1.34
CA ALA A 54 13.18 4.87 2.11
C ALA A 54 12.76 4.52 3.55
N LEU A 55 13.38 3.49 4.11
CA LEU A 55 13.26 3.14 5.53
C LEU A 55 14.41 3.76 6.31
N VAL A 56 14.11 4.36 7.46
CA VAL A 56 15.09 4.97 8.36
C VAL A 56 15.16 4.14 9.65
N SER A 57 16.37 3.79 10.10
CA SER A 57 16.58 3.07 11.37
C SER A 57 17.90 3.48 12.01
N GLY A 58 18.21 2.88 13.17
CA GLY A 58 19.53 2.96 13.78
C GLY A 58 19.97 4.38 14.10
N VAL A 59 19.04 5.23 14.57
CA VAL A 59 19.35 6.61 14.91
C VAL A 59 20.19 6.64 16.18
N ALA A 60 21.33 7.32 16.11
CA ALA A 60 22.26 7.46 17.23
C ALA A 60 22.72 8.91 17.36
N LEU A 61 22.74 9.43 18.59
CA LEU A 61 23.18 10.79 18.91
C LEU A 61 24.46 10.73 19.74
N GLU A 62 25.46 11.52 19.37
CA GLU A 62 26.75 11.62 20.08
C GLU A 62 26.74 12.84 21.00
N ARG A 63 27.23 12.69 22.23
CA ARG A 63 27.40 13.78 23.20
C ARG A 63 28.84 14.28 23.20
N ALA A 64 29.04 15.47 23.77
CA ALA A 64 30.37 16.08 23.89
C ALA A 64 31.39 15.24 24.71
N ASP A 65 30.92 14.35 25.59
CA ASP A 65 31.76 13.41 26.34
C ASP A 65 32.11 12.12 25.55
N GLY A 66 31.69 12.03 24.29
CA GLY A 66 31.88 10.88 23.41
C GLY A 66 30.90 9.73 23.66
N SER A 67 29.97 9.87 24.61
CA SER A 67 28.92 8.87 24.81
C SER A 67 27.88 8.92 23.70
N VAL A 68 27.33 7.76 23.33
CA VAL A 68 26.34 7.62 22.26
C VAL A 68 25.01 7.18 22.82
N VAL A 69 23.97 7.97 22.56
CA VAL A 69 22.57 7.63 22.83
C VAL A 69 22.02 6.93 21.59
N ARG A 70 21.70 5.63 21.70
CA ARG A 70 21.03 4.88 20.63
C ARG A 70 19.52 4.90 20.85
N LEU A 71 18.78 5.17 19.78
CA LEU A 71 17.33 5.18 19.76
C LEU A 71 16.81 3.90 19.10
N ASP A 72 17.29 2.76 19.60
CA ASP A 72 16.96 1.43 19.07
C ASP A 72 15.45 1.15 19.19
N GLY A 73 14.92 0.35 18.25
CA GLY A 73 13.48 0.06 18.17
C GLY A 73 12.61 1.20 17.64
N GLN A 74 13.21 2.33 17.24
CA GLN A 74 12.49 3.43 16.58
C GLN A 74 12.84 3.46 15.09
N TYR A 75 11.80 3.47 14.26
CA TYR A 75 11.92 3.37 12.82
C TYR A 75 11.20 4.52 12.12
N GLY A 76 11.61 4.79 10.90
CA GLY A 76 11.02 5.80 10.03
C GLY A 76 10.73 5.26 8.66
N PHE A 77 9.78 5.89 7.99
CA PHE A 77 9.47 5.64 6.59
C PHE A 77 9.26 6.98 5.92
N ILE A 78 10.01 7.20 4.84
CA ILE A 78 9.94 8.39 4.00
C ILE A 78 9.27 7.97 2.68
N ASP A 79 8.29 8.74 2.24
CA ASP A 79 7.64 8.63 0.93
C ASP A 79 7.43 10.03 0.34
N ALA A 80 8.27 10.40 -0.62
CA ALA A 80 8.18 11.72 -1.24
C ALA A 80 6.93 11.87 -2.12
N THR A 81 6.40 10.77 -2.67
CA THR A 81 5.17 10.78 -3.49
C THR A 81 3.95 11.14 -2.64
N ASP A 82 3.91 10.64 -1.40
CA ASP A 82 2.84 10.93 -0.43
C ASP A 82 3.19 12.10 0.53
N ARG A 83 4.28 12.83 0.26
CA ARG A 83 4.79 13.95 1.10
C ARG A 83 5.09 13.57 2.55
N ARG A 84 5.36 12.29 2.82
CA ARG A 84 5.81 11.78 4.11
C ARG A 84 7.32 11.96 4.21
N LEU A 85 7.74 13.14 4.67
CA LEU A 85 9.16 13.55 4.68
C LEU A 85 9.74 13.71 6.10
N THR A 86 9.03 13.23 7.12
CA THR A 86 9.43 13.36 8.52
C THR A 86 9.41 12.02 9.25
N VAL A 87 10.33 11.85 10.20
CA VAL A 87 10.42 10.71 11.11
C VAL A 87 10.52 11.24 12.53
N THR A 88 9.50 11.01 13.35
CA THR A 88 9.48 11.46 14.75
C THR A 88 9.97 10.37 15.68
N LEU A 89 11.04 10.67 16.40
CA LEU A 89 11.64 9.84 17.44
C LEU A 89 11.16 10.36 18.80
N ARG A 90 10.72 9.45 19.65
CA ARG A 90 10.18 9.74 20.99
C ARG A 90 11.22 9.40 22.06
N GLN A 91 10.99 9.89 23.28
CA GLN A 91 11.81 9.53 24.44
C GLN A 91 13.29 9.88 24.26
N VAL A 92 13.59 10.94 23.50
CA VAL A 92 14.96 11.39 23.29
C VAL A 92 15.41 12.14 24.54
N PRO A 93 16.54 11.76 25.17
CA PRO A 93 17.04 12.46 26.34
C PRO A 93 17.32 13.93 26.00
N ARG A 94 16.89 14.83 26.88
CA ARG A 94 17.28 16.24 26.74
C ARG A 94 18.77 16.40 26.94
N GLY A 95 19.38 17.32 26.20
CA GLY A 95 20.80 17.61 26.30
C GLY A 95 21.41 18.17 25.02
N GLU A 96 22.70 18.43 25.11
CA GLU A 96 23.54 18.87 24.00
C GLU A 96 24.18 17.67 23.31
N TYR A 97 24.18 17.70 21.98
CA TYR A 97 24.68 16.66 21.11
C TYR A 97 25.65 17.25 20.09
N THR A 98 26.72 16.52 19.80
CA THR A 98 27.79 16.89 18.86
C THR A 98 27.73 16.11 17.56
N GLY A 99 26.89 15.07 17.49
CA GLY A 99 26.73 14.28 16.28
C GLY A 99 25.41 13.56 16.20
N ILE A 100 25.02 13.24 14.97
CA ILE A 100 23.84 12.42 14.67
C ILE A 100 24.20 11.45 13.54
N ALA A 101 23.76 10.20 13.70
CA ALA A 101 23.84 9.16 12.70
C ALA A 101 22.46 8.51 12.53
N PHE A 102 22.16 8.07 11.31
CA PHE A 102 21.02 7.23 11.01
C PHE A 102 21.36 6.31 9.84
N SER A 103 20.58 5.27 9.64
CA SER A 103 20.72 4.37 8.51
C SER A 103 19.52 4.48 7.57
N LEU A 104 19.77 4.38 6.26
CA LEU A 104 18.74 3.98 5.32
C LEU A 104 18.78 2.45 5.19
N GLY A 105 17.68 1.80 5.55
CA GLY A 105 17.58 0.36 5.67
C GLY A 105 17.56 -0.16 7.10
N LEU A 106 17.34 -1.47 7.24
CA LEU A 106 17.09 -2.14 8.52
C LEU A 106 18.27 -3.01 8.97
N GLY A 107 18.33 -3.33 10.26
CA GLY A 107 19.24 -4.36 10.75
C GLY A 107 18.82 -5.76 10.26
N PRO A 108 19.71 -6.77 10.30
CA PRO A 108 19.39 -8.10 9.81
C PRO A 108 18.17 -8.74 10.50
N GLU A 109 17.98 -8.49 11.80
CA GLU A 109 16.84 -9.04 12.54
C GLU A 109 15.51 -8.52 12.00
N GLU A 110 15.37 -7.21 11.83
CA GLU A 110 14.13 -6.65 11.28
C GLU A 110 14.00 -6.87 9.78
N ASN A 111 15.12 -6.92 9.05
CA ASN A 111 15.11 -7.13 7.60
C ASN A 111 14.58 -8.52 7.22
N HIS A 112 14.91 -9.54 8.01
CA HIS A 112 14.49 -10.93 7.76
C HIS A 112 13.36 -11.39 8.68
N GLY A 113 12.87 -10.52 9.56
CA GLY A 113 11.76 -10.77 10.48
C GLY A 113 10.39 -10.75 9.79
N ASP A 114 9.36 -11.26 10.47
CA ASP A 114 7.99 -11.29 9.93
C ASP A 114 7.37 -9.88 9.90
N PRO A 115 7.21 -9.24 8.73
CA PRO A 115 6.66 -7.89 8.68
C PRO A 115 5.23 -7.76 9.25
N ALA A 116 4.50 -8.87 9.38
CA ALA A 116 3.14 -8.89 9.90
C ALA A 116 3.06 -8.58 11.41
N HIS A 117 4.16 -8.71 12.15
CA HIS A 117 4.18 -8.39 13.58
C HIS A 117 4.07 -6.88 13.85
N TRP A 118 4.32 -6.03 12.85
CA TRP A 118 4.26 -4.57 12.99
C TRP A 118 2.81 -4.06 12.91
N PRO A 119 2.38 -3.15 13.81
CA PRO A 119 1.05 -2.53 13.74
C PRO A 119 0.78 -1.80 12.42
N ALA A 120 -0.49 -1.62 12.05
CA ALA A 120 -0.92 -1.07 10.75
C ALA A 120 -0.41 0.35 10.43
N GLY A 121 -0.11 1.15 11.45
CA GLY A 121 0.46 2.50 11.28
C GLY A 121 1.98 2.53 11.42
N HIS A 122 2.60 1.41 11.76
CA HIS A 122 4.03 1.33 12.04
C HIS A 122 4.84 1.54 10.75
N PRO A 123 5.96 2.30 10.78
CA PRO A 123 6.78 2.57 9.59
C PRO A 123 7.30 1.32 8.87
N LEU A 124 7.50 0.22 9.59
CA LEU A 124 7.94 -1.04 9.00
C LEU A 124 6.79 -1.93 8.49
N ASN A 125 5.53 -1.57 8.71
CA ASN A 125 4.43 -2.36 8.17
C ASN A 125 4.37 -2.21 6.62
N PRO A 126 4.35 -3.30 5.84
CA PRO A 126 4.34 -3.24 4.37
C PRO A 126 3.15 -2.51 3.76
N LEU A 127 2.02 -2.42 4.45
CA LEU A 127 0.87 -1.61 3.99
C LEU A 127 1.21 -0.12 3.97
N VAL A 128 2.03 0.30 4.94
CA VAL A 128 2.46 1.68 5.10
C VAL A 128 3.58 1.98 4.12
N ASN A 129 4.64 1.17 4.15
CA ASN A 129 5.86 1.51 3.42
C ASN A 129 5.87 1.06 1.95
N ARG A 130 5.17 -0.03 1.60
CA ARG A 130 5.22 -0.65 0.26
C ARG A 130 6.67 -0.94 -0.19
N LEU A 131 7.54 -1.29 0.75
CA LEU A 131 8.97 -1.54 0.60
C LEU A 131 9.35 -2.94 1.14
N HIS A 132 8.48 -3.94 0.95
CA HIS A 132 8.76 -5.32 1.35
C HIS A 132 8.52 -6.27 0.18
N TRP A 133 9.44 -7.21 -0.05
CA TRP A 133 9.34 -8.14 -1.19
C TRP A 133 8.27 -9.22 -1.05
N GLY A 134 7.68 -9.34 0.13
CA GLY A 134 6.64 -10.33 0.45
C GLY A 134 7.12 -11.34 1.49
N TRP A 135 6.42 -12.46 1.65
CA TRP A 135 6.56 -13.37 2.80
C TRP A 135 7.94 -14.05 2.99
N SER A 136 8.81 -14.05 1.98
CA SER A 136 10.13 -14.71 2.03
C SER A 136 11.29 -13.81 1.61
N GLY A 137 11.04 -12.52 1.39
CA GLY A 137 12.06 -11.57 0.98
C GLY A 137 12.14 -10.44 2.00
N GLY A 138 13.32 -9.84 2.14
CA GLY A 138 13.51 -8.73 3.08
C GLY A 138 12.91 -7.41 2.59
N TYR A 139 13.28 -6.33 3.27
CA TYR A 139 12.87 -4.99 2.92
C TYR A 139 13.71 -4.39 1.80
N VAL A 140 13.06 -3.54 1.01
CA VAL A 140 13.70 -2.53 0.18
C VAL A 140 14.07 -1.37 1.08
N PHE A 141 15.35 -1.05 1.17
CA PHE A 141 15.84 0.04 2.02
C PHE A 141 15.64 1.40 1.36
N LEU A 142 15.75 1.45 0.03
CA LEU A 142 15.53 2.64 -0.80
C LEU A 142 14.92 2.24 -2.14
N ALA A 143 13.82 2.89 -2.52
CA ALA A 143 13.23 2.81 -3.84
C ALA A 143 13.35 4.15 -4.59
N LEU A 144 14.01 4.11 -5.74
CA LEU A 144 14.11 5.22 -6.71
C LEU A 144 13.57 4.73 -8.05
N GLU A 145 12.42 5.27 -8.47
CA GLU A 145 11.79 4.89 -9.73
C GLU A 145 11.55 6.14 -10.58
N GLY A 146 11.59 5.96 -11.90
CA GLY A 146 11.34 7.07 -12.80
C GLY A 146 11.41 6.70 -14.28
N ARG A 147 11.54 7.74 -15.09
CA ARG A 147 11.67 7.64 -16.55
C ARG A 147 12.84 8.47 -17.04
N TRP A 148 13.45 8.04 -18.14
CA TRP A 148 14.57 8.73 -18.77
C TRP A 148 14.46 8.73 -20.30
N ARG A 149 15.08 9.73 -20.94
CA ARG A 149 15.18 9.86 -22.40
C ARG A 149 16.54 10.42 -22.80
N ALA A 150 17.22 9.75 -23.73
CA ALA A 150 18.36 10.33 -24.45
C ALA A 150 17.84 11.16 -25.64
N ALA A 151 18.02 12.49 -25.59
CA ALA A 151 17.66 13.46 -26.65
C ALA A 151 16.36 13.15 -27.44
N GLU A 152 16.46 12.35 -28.52
CA GLU A 152 15.41 12.03 -29.52
C GLU A 152 14.95 10.54 -29.53
N GLN A 153 15.37 9.71 -28.57
CA GLN A 153 14.91 8.32 -28.46
C GLN A 153 13.59 8.19 -27.67
N ASP A 154 12.88 7.07 -27.79
CA ASP A 154 11.70 6.83 -26.95
C ASP A 154 12.10 6.74 -25.47
N GLU A 155 11.25 7.34 -24.63
CA GLU A 155 11.35 7.30 -23.18
C GLU A 155 11.35 5.85 -22.65
N SER A 156 12.17 5.60 -21.63
CA SER A 156 12.26 4.30 -20.94
C SER A 156 12.12 4.47 -19.43
N GLY A 157 11.66 3.44 -18.75
CA GLY A 157 11.54 3.41 -17.29
C GLY A 157 12.83 2.96 -16.61
N PHE A 158 13.04 3.34 -15.36
CA PHE A 158 14.02 2.71 -14.48
C PHE A 158 13.44 2.48 -13.08
N SER A 159 13.91 1.44 -12.41
CA SER A 159 13.49 1.04 -11.06
C SER A 159 14.68 0.54 -10.25
N TYR A 160 15.14 1.35 -9.29
CA TYR A 160 16.25 0.99 -8.41
C TYR A 160 15.74 0.73 -7.00
N HIS A 161 15.70 -0.55 -6.64
CA HIS A 161 15.33 -1.00 -5.31
C HIS A 161 16.57 -1.54 -4.60
N VAL A 162 17.19 -0.68 -3.79
CA VAL A 162 18.36 -1.03 -2.99
C VAL A 162 17.88 -1.76 -1.74
N ALA A 163 18.31 -3.00 -1.56
CA ALA A 163 17.90 -3.93 -0.52
C ALA A 163 19.10 -4.77 -0.03
N THR A 164 18.85 -5.72 0.88
CA THR A 164 19.85 -6.65 1.50
C THR A 164 20.77 -6.01 2.53
N ASP A 165 21.22 -6.82 3.49
CA ASP A 165 22.08 -6.37 4.60
C ASP A 165 23.38 -5.70 4.11
N ALA A 166 23.92 -6.15 2.97
CA ALA A 166 25.14 -5.63 2.36
C ALA A 166 25.01 -4.17 1.86
N HIS A 167 23.79 -3.70 1.62
CA HIS A 167 23.53 -2.35 1.10
C HIS A 167 22.80 -1.46 2.11
N ARG A 168 22.87 -1.79 3.41
CA ARG A 168 22.42 -0.89 4.48
C ARG A 168 23.32 0.35 4.50
N MET A 169 22.74 1.51 4.21
CA MET A 169 23.48 2.77 4.09
C MET A 169 23.52 3.50 5.43
N THR A 170 24.65 4.11 5.78
CA THR A 170 24.80 4.89 7.02
C THR A 170 25.17 6.34 6.73
N VAL A 171 24.38 7.28 7.26
CA VAL A 171 24.60 8.72 7.15
C VAL A 171 25.02 9.25 8.50
N ARG A 172 26.05 10.11 8.54
CA ARG A 172 26.60 10.68 9.77
C ARG A 172 26.91 12.15 9.60
N PHE A 173 26.60 12.95 10.61
CA PHE A 173 26.95 14.35 10.71
C PHE A 173 27.59 14.64 12.07
N GLN A 174 28.61 15.50 12.04
CA GLN A 174 29.18 16.13 13.23
C GLN A 174 28.64 17.56 13.27
N ALA A 175 27.70 17.81 14.16
CA ALA A 175 26.99 19.08 14.29
C ALA A 175 26.58 19.30 15.74
N LEU A 176 26.81 20.50 16.26
CA LEU A 176 26.38 20.88 17.60
C LEU A 176 24.90 21.28 17.60
N PHE A 177 24.08 20.63 18.42
CA PHE A 177 22.68 20.98 18.61
C PHE A 177 22.14 20.57 19.98
N THR A 178 21.05 21.19 20.41
CA THR A 178 20.44 20.93 21.72
C THR A 178 19.02 20.40 21.53
N VAL A 179 18.67 19.38 22.31
CA VAL A 179 17.29 18.89 22.46
C VAL A 179 16.81 19.29 23.85
N GLU A 180 15.99 20.34 23.94
CA GLU A 180 15.39 20.78 25.22
C GLU A 180 13.89 20.44 25.33
N GLY A 181 13.25 20.22 24.18
CA GLY A 181 11.85 19.86 23.99
C GLY A 181 11.67 19.31 22.57
N ASP A 182 10.46 19.38 22.02
CA ASP A 182 10.24 19.00 20.62
C ASP A 182 11.21 19.76 19.71
N THR A 183 12.00 19.03 18.96
CA THR A 183 13.09 19.56 18.13
C THR A 183 13.01 18.91 16.76
N THR A 184 13.20 19.68 15.70
CA THR A 184 13.30 19.16 14.33
C THR A 184 14.73 19.29 13.84
N ALA A 185 15.35 18.20 13.40
CA ALA A 185 16.63 18.18 12.71
C ALA A 185 16.38 18.09 11.20
N ASP A 186 16.95 19.02 10.46
CA ASP A 186 16.73 19.20 9.03
C ASP A 186 17.88 18.66 8.20
N PHE A 187 17.55 17.84 7.21
CA PHE A 187 18.48 17.26 6.26
C PHE A 187 18.02 17.53 4.83
N SER A 188 18.90 17.99 3.94
CA SER A 188 18.63 17.88 2.51
C SER A 188 19.13 16.53 1.98
N MET A 189 18.55 16.10 0.87
CA MET A 189 18.89 14.86 0.15
C MET A 189 18.99 15.17 -1.34
N ASP A 190 20.21 15.43 -1.84
CA ASP A 190 20.45 15.83 -3.23
C ASP A 190 20.56 14.62 -4.16
N LEU A 191 19.47 14.32 -4.87
CA LEU A 191 19.37 13.19 -5.78
C LEU A 191 20.22 13.38 -7.06
N ALA A 192 20.71 14.59 -7.35
CA ALA A 192 21.66 14.78 -8.44
C ALA A 192 23.01 14.10 -8.14
N ARG A 193 23.38 13.92 -6.87
CA ARG A 193 24.59 13.15 -6.49
C ARG A 193 24.45 11.65 -6.71
N VAL A 194 23.23 11.15 -6.81
CA VAL A 194 22.93 9.73 -7.03
C VAL A 194 22.70 9.45 -8.52
N LEU A 195 21.91 10.30 -9.19
CA LEU A 195 21.43 10.06 -10.55
C LEU A 195 21.99 11.04 -11.59
N GLY A 196 22.57 12.17 -11.18
CA GLY A 196 22.96 13.26 -12.07
C GLY A 196 24.12 12.92 -13.00
N ALA A 197 25.14 12.21 -12.51
CA ALA A 197 26.27 11.75 -13.32
C ALA A 197 26.00 10.38 -13.99
N ARG A 198 24.90 9.71 -13.64
CA ARG A 198 24.57 8.38 -14.16
C ARG A 198 24.16 8.47 -15.63
N THR A 199 24.74 7.60 -16.45
CA THR A 199 24.32 7.41 -17.84
C THR A 199 23.32 6.26 -17.89
N PHE A 200 22.09 6.56 -18.28
CA PHE A 200 21.05 5.57 -18.44
C PHE A 200 21.16 4.94 -19.83
N THR A 201 21.12 3.62 -19.90
CA THR A 201 21.14 2.86 -21.15
C THR A 201 20.10 1.77 -21.06
N ARG A 202 19.48 1.41 -22.19
CA ARG A 202 18.46 0.35 -22.20
C ARG A 202 19.06 -0.99 -21.79
N GLY A 203 18.34 -1.75 -20.97
CA GLY A 203 18.75 -3.09 -20.50
C GLY A 203 19.07 -3.13 -19.01
N ALA A 204 20.06 -3.94 -18.62
CA ALA A 204 20.34 -4.27 -17.22
C ALA A 204 20.55 -3.05 -16.29
N ALA A 205 21.02 -1.92 -16.82
CA ALA A 205 21.24 -0.72 -16.03
C ALA A 205 19.93 0.00 -15.61
N GLU A 206 18.77 -0.41 -16.14
CA GLU A 206 17.46 0.21 -15.86
C GLU A 206 16.78 -0.35 -14.62
N SER A 207 17.17 -1.51 -14.12
CA SER A 207 16.64 -2.04 -12.85
C SER A 207 17.68 -2.70 -11.95
N THR A 208 17.45 -2.62 -10.64
CA THR A 208 18.20 -3.38 -9.62
C THR A 208 17.29 -3.79 -8.47
N HIS A 209 17.57 -4.99 -7.93
CA HIS A 209 16.95 -5.58 -6.73
C HIS A 209 18.00 -6.02 -5.70
N SER A 210 19.22 -5.49 -5.80
CA SER A 210 20.35 -5.88 -4.93
C SER A 210 20.63 -7.37 -4.89
N ALA A 211 20.58 -8.04 -6.05
CA ALA A 211 21.04 -9.42 -6.14
C ALA A 211 22.53 -9.52 -5.76
N ALA A 212 22.98 -10.71 -5.35
CA ALA A 212 24.39 -10.92 -5.03
C ALA A 212 25.28 -10.52 -6.24
N GLY A 213 26.26 -9.63 -6.01
CA GLY A 213 27.14 -9.11 -7.06
C GLY A 213 26.56 -7.97 -7.92
N ASP A 214 25.41 -7.40 -7.54
CA ASP A 214 24.79 -6.30 -8.29
C ASP A 214 25.52 -4.96 -8.07
N ALA A 215 26.43 -4.63 -8.98
CA ALA A 215 27.20 -3.38 -8.93
C ALA A 215 26.33 -2.11 -8.94
N THR A 216 25.16 -2.14 -9.60
CA THR A 216 24.26 -0.97 -9.62
C THR A 216 23.70 -0.67 -8.24
N ALA A 217 23.31 -1.69 -7.48
CA ALA A 217 22.88 -1.50 -6.09
C ALA A 217 23.98 -0.91 -5.22
N THR A 218 25.22 -1.41 -5.37
CA THR A 218 26.39 -0.93 -4.62
C THR A 218 26.70 0.54 -4.96
N GLU A 219 26.69 0.90 -6.24
CA GLU A 219 26.91 2.28 -6.70
C GLU A 219 25.86 3.24 -6.13
N ILE A 220 24.57 2.88 -6.19
CA ILE A 220 23.48 3.71 -5.71
C ILE A 220 23.56 3.86 -4.19
N ALA A 221 23.76 2.77 -3.45
CA ALA A 221 23.90 2.80 -2.00
C ALA A 221 25.05 3.74 -1.58
N THR A 222 26.20 3.57 -2.23
CA THR A 222 27.41 4.36 -1.97
C THR A 222 27.23 5.84 -2.30
N ALA A 223 26.53 6.17 -3.39
CA ALA A 223 26.22 7.55 -3.74
C ALA A 223 25.21 8.18 -2.78
N MET A 224 24.21 7.40 -2.33
CA MET A 224 23.17 7.84 -1.43
C MET A 224 23.70 8.24 -0.05
N GLU A 225 24.68 7.52 0.50
CA GLU A 225 25.34 7.89 1.76
C GLU A 225 25.95 9.31 1.74
N ARG A 226 26.36 9.78 0.55
CA ARG A 226 26.96 11.10 0.33
C ARG A 226 25.98 12.15 -0.22
N ALA A 227 24.70 11.80 -0.33
CA ALA A 227 23.66 12.67 -0.87
C ALA A 227 23.01 13.57 0.19
N PHE A 228 23.27 13.34 1.48
CA PHE A 228 22.66 14.09 2.57
C PHE A 228 23.51 15.27 3.04
N PHE A 229 22.84 16.35 3.44
CA PHE A 229 23.48 17.49 4.11
C PHE A 229 22.67 17.94 5.32
N TRP A 230 23.38 18.29 6.39
CA TRP A 230 22.80 18.92 7.57
C TRP A 230 22.40 20.37 7.28
N LEU A 231 21.15 20.72 7.55
CA LEU A 231 20.62 22.08 7.38
C LEU A 231 20.48 22.82 8.72
N GLY A 232 20.36 22.11 9.84
CA GLY A 232 20.25 22.69 11.17
C GLY A 232 19.22 22.00 12.05
N VAL A 233 18.98 22.57 13.23
CA VAL A 233 17.84 22.22 14.08
C VAL A 233 16.91 23.41 14.25
N THR A 234 15.61 23.13 14.39
CA THR A 234 14.59 24.11 14.76
C THR A 234 13.81 23.61 15.97
N PRO A 235 13.64 24.42 17.04
CA PRO A 235 12.72 24.09 18.12
C PRO A 235 11.29 24.00 17.58
N GLY A 236 10.59 22.93 17.94
CA GLY A 236 9.19 22.72 17.59
C GLY A 236 8.25 23.57 18.45
N PRO A 237 7.05 23.91 17.95
CA PRO A 237 6.00 24.47 18.79
C PRO A 237 5.59 23.43 19.85
N ALA A 238 5.35 23.88 21.09
CA ALA A 238 4.82 23.01 22.14
C ALA A 238 3.44 22.46 21.70
N GLN A 239 3.35 21.16 21.45
CA GLN A 239 2.07 20.51 21.13
C GLN A 239 1.40 19.92 22.37
N PRO A 240 0.06 20.03 22.49
CA PRO A 240 -0.68 19.24 23.45
C PRO A 240 -0.56 17.76 23.10
N GLU A 241 -0.28 16.93 24.11
CA GLU A 241 -0.32 15.47 24.03
C GLU A 241 -1.71 15.05 23.51
N THR A 242 -1.78 14.63 22.25
CA THR A 242 -2.89 13.79 21.82
C THR A 242 -2.56 12.39 22.30
N ALA A 243 -3.21 11.99 23.38
CA ALA A 243 -3.23 10.61 23.84
C ALA A 243 -3.78 9.75 22.69
N GLU A 244 -2.92 8.91 22.13
CA GLU A 244 -3.34 7.83 21.26
C GLU A 244 -4.20 6.89 22.10
N ALA A 245 -5.52 7.04 21.99
CA ALA A 245 -6.47 6.20 22.69
C ALA A 245 -6.36 4.79 22.10
N ALA A 246 -5.81 3.87 22.89
CA ALA A 246 -5.91 2.44 22.63
C ALA A 246 -7.38 2.04 22.72
N VAL A 247 -8.04 1.93 21.57
CA VAL A 247 -9.36 1.31 21.47
C VAL A 247 -9.15 -0.20 21.49
N ALA A 248 -9.80 -0.88 22.44
CA ALA A 248 -9.78 -2.33 22.53
C ALA A 248 -10.29 -2.94 21.20
N PRO A 249 -9.51 -3.82 20.55
CA PRO A 249 -9.93 -4.40 19.30
C PRO A 249 -11.08 -5.39 19.54
N SER A 250 -12.07 -5.34 18.64
CA SER A 250 -12.89 -6.49 18.29
C SER A 250 -12.01 -7.71 17.98
N ALA A 251 -12.54 -8.92 18.09
CA ALA A 251 -11.88 -10.17 17.69
C ALA A 251 -11.68 -10.32 16.16
N PHE A 252 -11.25 -9.26 15.46
CA PHE A 252 -10.79 -9.35 14.08
C PHE A 252 -9.51 -10.17 14.06
N VAL A 253 -9.60 -11.39 13.57
CA VAL A 253 -8.45 -12.28 13.44
C VAL A 253 -7.71 -11.90 12.18
N VAL A 254 -6.53 -11.29 12.34
CA VAL A 254 -5.60 -11.08 11.23
C VAL A 254 -5.03 -12.44 10.84
N PRO A 255 -5.20 -12.89 9.58
CA PRO A 255 -4.62 -14.14 9.14
C PRO A 255 -3.10 -14.14 9.29
N ALA A 256 -2.53 -15.31 9.57
CA ALA A 256 -1.08 -15.46 9.65
C ALA A 256 -0.40 -14.98 8.36
N GLY A 257 0.66 -14.19 8.49
CA GLY A 257 1.39 -13.58 7.37
C GLY A 257 0.71 -12.38 6.70
N PHE A 258 -0.49 -11.98 7.13
CA PHE A 258 -1.09 -10.73 6.69
C PHE A 258 -0.65 -9.59 7.60
N PRO A 259 -0.37 -8.40 7.05
CA PRO A 259 -0.06 -7.23 7.89
C PRO A 259 -1.26 -6.87 8.76
N GLN A 260 -1.06 -6.18 9.89
CA GLN A 260 -2.18 -5.63 10.65
C GLN A 260 -2.93 -4.56 9.82
N PRO A 261 -4.26 -4.62 9.67
CA PRO A 261 -5.02 -3.62 8.92
C PRO A 261 -5.28 -2.34 9.73
N ALA A 262 -5.38 -1.21 9.05
CA ALA A 262 -5.73 0.08 9.65
C ALA A 262 -7.26 0.22 9.77
N LEU A 263 -7.86 -0.50 10.71
CA LEU A 263 -9.30 -0.44 10.94
C LEU A 263 -9.74 0.96 11.43
N PRO A 264 -10.94 1.45 11.03
CA PRO A 264 -11.42 2.75 11.45
C PRO A 264 -11.64 2.82 12.97
N ALA A 265 -10.93 3.73 13.65
CA ALA A 265 -11.08 3.92 15.09
C ALA A 265 -12.47 4.45 15.51
N ASP A 266 -13.14 5.16 14.59
CA ASP A 266 -14.48 5.74 14.79
C ASP A 266 -15.63 4.75 14.48
N ASN A 267 -15.32 3.55 14.00
CA ASN A 267 -16.29 2.49 13.73
C ASN A 267 -15.75 1.10 14.14
N PRO A 268 -15.57 0.85 15.44
CA PRO A 268 -15.09 -0.45 15.92
C PRO A 268 -15.98 -1.59 15.43
N LEU A 269 -15.38 -2.69 15.00
CA LEU A 269 -16.16 -3.85 14.55
C LEU A 269 -16.86 -4.50 15.74
N THR A 270 -18.14 -4.81 15.61
CA THR A 270 -18.91 -5.53 16.63
C THR A 270 -19.65 -6.69 15.98
N ALA A 271 -19.81 -7.81 16.69
CA ALA A 271 -20.56 -8.95 16.14
C ALA A 271 -21.98 -8.56 15.68
N ALA A 272 -22.64 -7.68 16.45
CA ALA A 272 -23.97 -7.17 16.12
C ALA A 272 -23.96 -6.21 14.91
N GLY A 273 -22.98 -5.31 14.81
CA GLY A 273 -22.84 -4.40 13.67
C GLY A 273 -22.47 -5.12 12.38
N ILE A 274 -21.61 -6.14 12.44
CA ILE A 274 -21.28 -7.03 11.32
C ILE A 274 -22.54 -7.76 10.82
N ALA A 275 -23.32 -8.34 11.74
CA ALA A 275 -24.56 -9.03 11.39
C ALA A 275 -25.58 -8.08 10.73
N LEU A 276 -25.73 -6.87 11.28
CA LEU A 276 -26.59 -5.84 10.71
C LEU A 276 -26.13 -5.42 9.31
N GLY A 277 -24.83 -5.21 9.11
CA GLY A 277 -24.26 -4.91 7.80
C GLY A 277 -24.50 -6.01 6.77
N ALA A 278 -24.40 -7.28 7.18
CA ALA A 278 -24.67 -8.43 6.31
C ALA A 278 -26.14 -8.52 5.88
N GLU A 279 -27.07 -8.14 6.74
CA GLU A 279 -28.50 -8.04 6.43
C GLU A 279 -28.74 -6.90 5.42
N LEU A 280 -28.19 -5.71 5.69
CA LEU A 280 -28.31 -4.54 4.82
C LEU A 280 -27.70 -4.76 3.44
N PHE A 281 -26.58 -5.48 3.33
CA PHE A 281 -25.92 -5.79 2.06
C PHE A 281 -26.85 -6.53 1.05
N ARG A 282 -27.87 -7.22 1.55
CA ARG A 282 -28.87 -7.95 0.77
C ARG A 282 -30.23 -7.24 0.70
N ASP A 283 -30.37 -6.09 1.35
CA ASP A 283 -31.63 -5.37 1.43
C ASP A 283 -31.85 -4.54 0.16
N LYS A 284 -32.92 -4.88 -0.57
CA LYS A 284 -33.27 -4.20 -1.82
C LYS A 284 -33.89 -2.83 -1.61
N ARG A 285 -34.35 -2.52 -0.39
CA ARG A 285 -34.86 -1.19 -0.01
C ARG A 285 -33.78 -0.10 -0.12
N LEU A 286 -32.51 -0.49 -0.26
CA LEU A 286 -31.39 0.41 -0.51
C LEU A 286 -31.34 0.96 -1.94
N SER A 287 -32.14 0.45 -2.88
CA SER A 287 -32.24 0.98 -4.25
C SER A 287 -33.49 1.84 -4.44
N GLY A 288 -33.42 2.82 -5.34
CA GLY A 288 -34.50 3.79 -5.59
C GLY A 288 -35.83 3.16 -6.01
N ASN A 289 -35.78 1.99 -6.66
CA ASN A 289 -36.96 1.23 -7.10
C ASN A 289 -37.20 -0.07 -6.32
N GLY A 290 -36.40 -0.34 -5.28
CA GLY A 290 -36.57 -1.53 -4.44
C GLY A 290 -36.22 -2.87 -5.12
N THR A 291 -35.54 -2.89 -6.27
CA THR A 291 -35.24 -4.14 -7.00
C THR A 291 -33.81 -4.67 -6.77
N GLN A 292 -32.89 -3.79 -6.36
CA GLN A 292 -31.46 -4.06 -6.29
C GLN A 292 -30.90 -3.87 -4.88
N SER A 293 -29.94 -4.71 -4.50
CA SER A 293 -29.11 -4.57 -3.29
C SER A 293 -27.62 -4.61 -3.67
N CYS A 294 -26.71 -4.38 -2.72
CA CYS A 294 -25.26 -4.52 -2.96
C CYS A 294 -24.91 -5.90 -3.55
N ALA A 295 -25.52 -6.96 -3.00
CA ALA A 295 -25.36 -8.34 -3.46
C ALA A 295 -25.84 -8.62 -4.89
N SER A 296 -26.55 -7.69 -5.55
CA SER A 296 -27.00 -7.86 -6.93
C SER A 296 -25.86 -7.70 -7.94
N CYS A 297 -24.86 -6.87 -7.63
CA CYS A 297 -23.65 -6.68 -8.44
C CYS A 297 -22.42 -7.36 -7.80
N HIS A 298 -22.46 -7.59 -6.48
CA HIS A 298 -21.36 -8.17 -5.72
C HIS A 298 -21.76 -9.54 -5.16
N ASP A 299 -21.71 -10.58 -6.01
CA ASP A 299 -22.01 -11.95 -5.59
C ASP A 299 -20.85 -12.50 -4.74
N LEU A 300 -21.13 -12.76 -3.46
CA LEU A 300 -20.13 -13.29 -2.53
C LEU A 300 -19.68 -14.71 -2.87
N LYS A 301 -20.43 -15.46 -3.69
CA LYS A 301 -19.99 -16.74 -4.29
C LYS A 301 -18.97 -16.57 -5.43
N ARG A 302 -18.70 -15.31 -5.79
CA ARG A 302 -17.72 -14.89 -6.78
C ARG A 302 -16.77 -13.86 -6.17
N ALA A 303 -16.46 -14.04 -4.89
CA ALA A 303 -15.60 -13.13 -4.14
C ALA A 303 -16.08 -11.66 -4.13
N GLY A 304 -17.40 -11.44 -4.29
CA GLY A 304 -18.01 -10.13 -4.34
C GLY A 304 -17.85 -9.44 -5.70
N SER A 305 -17.56 -10.15 -6.78
CA SER A 305 -17.62 -9.60 -8.14
C SER A 305 -18.98 -9.84 -8.79
N ASP A 306 -19.16 -9.28 -9.98
CA ASP A 306 -20.28 -9.58 -10.88
C ASP A 306 -19.92 -10.74 -11.83
N THR A 307 -20.85 -11.06 -12.74
CA THR A 307 -20.73 -12.02 -13.86
C THR A 307 -20.61 -11.34 -15.22
N VAL A 308 -20.79 -10.02 -15.27
CA VAL A 308 -20.78 -9.21 -16.50
C VAL A 308 -19.66 -8.16 -16.46
N ALA A 309 -19.26 -7.69 -17.63
CA ALA A 309 -18.23 -6.67 -17.75
C ALA A 309 -18.61 -5.36 -17.04
N LEU A 310 -19.83 -4.90 -17.25
CA LEU A 310 -20.38 -3.68 -16.65
C LEU A 310 -21.71 -4.03 -15.97
N SER A 311 -21.76 -3.91 -14.64
CA SER A 311 -22.97 -4.18 -13.86
C SER A 311 -24.13 -3.31 -14.31
N ARG A 312 -25.35 -3.85 -14.24
CA ARG A 312 -26.57 -3.09 -14.55
C ARG A 312 -27.14 -2.48 -13.28
N GLY A 313 -27.42 -1.19 -13.30
CA GLY A 313 -28.08 -0.51 -12.18
C GLY A 313 -29.55 -0.89 -12.05
N ALA A 314 -30.19 -0.30 -11.04
CA ALA A 314 -31.61 -0.44 -10.71
C ALA A 314 -32.51 -0.14 -11.92
N ASP A 315 -32.13 0.81 -12.78
CA ASP A 315 -32.86 1.19 -13.99
C ASP A 315 -32.43 0.41 -15.25
N GLY A 316 -31.58 -0.60 -15.12
CA GLY A 316 -31.14 -1.49 -16.20
C GLY A 316 -29.98 -0.97 -17.07
N HIS A 317 -29.57 0.28 -16.87
CA HIS A 317 -28.43 0.88 -17.56
C HIS A 317 -27.11 0.23 -17.12
N PRO A 318 -26.17 -0.05 -18.04
CA PRO A 318 -24.85 -0.53 -17.66
C PRO A 318 -24.05 0.58 -16.98
N GLY A 319 -23.26 0.21 -15.98
CA GLY A 319 -22.26 1.07 -15.36
C GLY A 319 -21.11 1.41 -16.30
N VAL A 320 -20.12 2.11 -15.77
CA VAL A 320 -18.95 2.57 -16.53
C VAL A 320 -17.68 1.75 -16.25
N ARG A 321 -17.70 0.92 -15.21
CA ARG A 321 -16.59 0.06 -14.80
C ARG A 321 -17.09 -1.30 -14.33
N ASN A 322 -16.21 -2.29 -14.37
CA ASN A 322 -16.41 -3.60 -13.78
C ASN A 322 -16.52 -3.52 -12.24
N ALA A 323 -17.43 -4.28 -11.65
CA ALA A 323 -17.61 -4.29 -10.20
C ALA A 323 -16.40 -4.94 -9.52
N MET A 324 -15.68 -4.17 -8.71
CA MET A 324 -14.54 -4.68 -7.96
C MET A 324 -14.99 -5.76 -6.96
N PRO A 325 -14.20 -6.83 -6.76
CA PRO A 325 -14.47 -7.78 -5.71
C PRO A 325 -14.36 -7.16 -4.30
N LEU A 326 -15.00 -7.77 -3.31
CA LEU A 326 -15.20 -7.20 -1.97
C LEU A 326 -14.50 -7.97 -0.84
N PHE A 327 -13.40 -8.66 -1.12
CA PHE A 327 -12.57 -9.29 -0.09
C PHE A 327 -11.34 -8.45 0.27
N ASN A 328 -10.80 -8.66 1.47
CA ASN A 328 -9.60 -8.04 2.01
C ASN A 328 -9.60 -6.50 1.98
N LEU A 329 -10.79 -5.89 2.06
CA LEU A 329 -10.94 -4.43 2.00
C LEU A 329 -10.27 -3.71 3.19
N ALA A 330 -10.13 -4.38 4.33
CA ALA A 330 -9.50 -3.84 5.54
C ALA A 330 -8.03 -3.40 5.35
N TRP A 331 -7.37 -3.87 4.30
CA TRP A 331 -5.96 -3.59 4.04
C TRP A 331 -5.70 -2.51 2.99
N SER A 332 -6.75 -1.95 2.40
CA SER A 332 -6.62 -0.95 1.34
C SER A 332 -6.02 0.37 1.85
N THR A 333 -4.94 0.87 1.22
CA THR A 333 -4.24 2.10 1.65
C THR A 333 -4.38 3.31 0.71
N SER A 334 -4.84 3.11 -0.52
CA SER A 334 -5.02 4.19 -1.53
C SER A 334 -6.47 4.60 -1.77
N GLY A 335 -7.35 4.29 -0.83
CA GLY A 335 -8.79 4.47 -0.97
C GLY A 335 -9.50 3.34 -1.74
N TYR A 336 -10.77 3.56 -2.05
CA TYR A 336 -11.71 2.61 -2.64
C TYR A 336 -12.23 3.10 -3.99
N ALA A 337 -12.88 2.21 -4.74
CA ALA A 337 -13.12 2.27 -6.19
C ALA A 337 -11.84 2.15 -7.03
N TRP A 338 -12.02 1.90 -8.33
CA TRP A 338 -10.94 1.75 -9.30
C TRP A 338 -10.02 2.98 -9.41
N ASP A 339 -10.50 4.18 -9.09
CA ASP A 339 -9.73 5.43 -9.13
C ASP A 339 -9.24 5.91 -7.75
N GLY A 340 -9.51 5.14 -6.68
CA GLY A 340 -9.16 5.50 -5.31
C GLY A 340 -9.85 6.78 -4.83
N SER A 341 -11.00 7.14 -5.40
CA SER A 341 -11.70 8.40 -5.08
C SER A 341 -12.41 8.42 -3.73
N LYS A 342 -12.56 7.28 -3.06
CA LYS A 342 -13.25 7.18 -1.77
C LYS A 342 -12.26 6.83 -0.67
N ALA A 343 -12.24 7.61 0.40
CA ALA A 343 -11.30 7.39 1.49
C ALA A 343 -11.66 6.17 2.34
N ARG A 344 -12.96 5.92 2.55
CA ARG A 344 -13.47 4.84 3.41
C ARG A 344 -14.48 3.95 2.68
N VAL A 345 -14.65 2.72 3.15
CA VAL A 345 -15.64 1.78 2.59
C VAL A 345 -17.04 2.37 2.70
N ARG A 346 -17.37 3.00 3.85
CA ARG A 346 -18.66 3.66 4.05
C ARG A 346 -18.95 4.78 3.04
N ASP A 347 -17.92 5.48 2.56
CA ASP A 347 -18.07 6.54 1.55
C ASP A 347 -18.36 5.93 0.17
N GLN A 348 -17.73 4.81 -0.15
CA GLN A 348 -18.02 4.05 -1.38
C GLN A 348 -19.42 3.44 -1.35
N ALA A 349 -19.85 2.89 -0.22
CA ALA A 349 -21.20 2.34 -0.07
C ALA A 349 -22.28 3.41 -0.30
N LEU A 350 -22.11 4.59 0.28
CA LEU A 350 -23.02 5.72 0.04
C LEU A 350 -23.03 6.15 -1.42
N ALA A 351 -21.85 6.24 -2.05
CA ALA A 351 -21.73 6.64 -3.45
C ALA A 351 -22.43 5.65 -4.40
N ALA A 352 -22.27 4.35 -4.18
CA ALA A 352 -22.96 3.32 -4.97
C ALA A 352 -24.49 3.38 -4.77
N MET A 353 -24.93 3.61 -3.54
CA MET A 353 -26.35 3.73 -3.19
C MET A 353 -27.01 4.91 -3.91
N THR A 354 -26.34 6.06 -4.00
CA THR A 354 -26.92 7.28 -4.59
C THR A 354 -26.61 7.49 -6.06
N ASN A 355 -25.68 6.74 -6.64
CA ASN A 355 -25.32 6.87 -8.06
C ASN A 355 -26.54 6.54 -8.96
N PRO A 356 -26.96 7.47 -9.84
CA PRO A 356 -28.13 7.28 -10.71
C PRO A 356 -27.98 6.15 -11.74
N ILE A 357 -26.75 5.70 -12.03
CA ILE A 357 -26.49 4.58 -12.95
C ILE A 357 -26.40 3.24 -12.19
N GLU A 358 -26.27 3.29 -10.86
CA GLU A 358 -26.21 2.10 -10.00
C GLU A 358 -27.53 1.93 -9.26
N MET A 359 -27.58 2.17 -7.95
CA MET A 359 -28.77 1.90 -7.14
C MET A 359 -29.81 3.04 -7.15
N HIS A 360 -29.43 4.23 -7.63
CA HIS A 360 -30.30 5.40 -7.84
C HIS A 360 -31.22 5.73 -6.64
N ALA A 361 -30.72 5.57 -5.41
CA ALA A 361 -31.52 5.77 -4.22
C ALA A 361 -31.54 7.23 -3.76
N ASP A 362 -32.70 7.68 -3.30
CA ASP A 362 -32.82 8.86 -2.43
C ASP A 362 -32.56 8.43 -0.99
N PRO A 363 -31.47 8.89 -0.34
CA PRO A 363 -31.11 8.49 1.02
C PRO A 363 -32.22 8.75 2.05
N ALA A 364 -33.04 9.79 1.88
CA ALA A 364 -34.12 10.08 2.81
C ALA A 364 -35.24 9.03 2.70
N ARG A 365 -35.56 8.58 1.47
CA ARG A 365 -36.54 7.52 1.23
C ARG A 365 -36.05 6.17 1.72
N VAL A 366 -34.76 5.87 1.56
CA VAL A 366 -34.14 4.66 2.11
C VAL A 366 -34.31 4.62 3.63
N VAL A 367 -33.93 5.69 4.32
CA VAL A 367 -34.09 5.76 5.79
C VAL A 367 -35.54 5.60 6.20
N ALA A 368 -36.48 6.28 5.53
CA ALA A 368 -37.90 6.16 5.84
C ALA A 368 -38.44 4.73 5.62
N ALA A 369 -38.03 4.07 4.53
CA ALA A 369 -38.44 2.70 4.22
C ALA A 369 -37.90 1.69 5.24
N LEU A 370 -36.64 1.85 5.67
CA LEU A 370 -36.03 1.00 6.70
C LEU A 370 -36.63 1.28 8.09
N ALA A 371 -36.92 2.53 8.43
CA ALA A 371 -37.50 2.91 9.72
C ALA A 371 -38.94 2.39 9.92
N GLY A 372 -39.64 2.03 8.84
CA GLY A 372 -40.92 1.33 8.92
C GLY A 372 -40.82 -0.11 9.45
N ASP A 373 -39.62 -0.66 9.53
CA ASP A 373 -39.34 -1.98 10.08
C ASP A 373 -38.94 -1.88 11.56
N VAL A 374 -39.86 -2.27 12.44
CA VAL A 374 -39.67 -2.19 13.90
C VAL A 374 -38.50 -3.06 14.35
N ALA A 375 -38.37 -4.28 13.81
CA ALA A 375 -37.31 -5.19 14.21
C ALA A 375 -35.94 -4.66 13.78
N LEU A 376 -35.83 -4.13 12.57
CA LEU A 376 -34.60 -3.49 12.09
C LEU A 376 -34.26 -2.24 12.92
N THR A 377 -35.26 -1.43 13.25
CA THR A 377 -35.09 -0.23 14.08
C THR A 377 -34.51 -0.59 15.46
N GLU A 378 -35.03 -1.62 16.12
CA GLU A 378 -34.48 -2.09 17.40
C GLU A 378 -33.05 -2.64 17.27
N LYS A 379 -32.71 -3.34 16.17
CA LYS A 379 -31.32 -3.75 15.90
C LYS A 379 -30.38 -2.55 15.80
N PHE A 380 -30.78 -1.50 15.09
CA PHE A 380 -29.98 -0.26 14.99
C PHE A 380 -29.81 0.42 16.35
N ARG A 381 -30.86 0.47 17.18
CA ARG A 381 -30.77 1.01 18.55
C ARG A 381 -29.76 0.21 19.38
N ALA A 382 -29.83 -1.11 19.34
CA ALA A 382 -28.94 -1.98 20.09
C ALA A 382 -27.47 -1.86 19.62
N VAL A 383 -27.23 -1.84 18.31
CA VAL A 383 -25.88 -1.77 17.73
C VAL A 383 -25.20 -0.43 18.03
N PHE A 384 -25.94 0.68 17.91
CA PHE A 384 -25.38 2.03 17.99
C PHE A 384 -25.69 2.76 19.30
N GLY A 385 -26.31 2.10 20.28
CA GLY A 385 -26.65 2.67 21.58
C GLY A 385 -27.61 3.85 21.52
N VAL A 386 -28.56 3.84 20.58
CA VAL A 386 -29.45 4.99 20.32
C VAL A 386 -30.69 4.94 21.21
N GLY A 387 -30.96 6.05 21.90
CA GLY A 387 -32.14 6.19 22.77
C GLY A 387 -33.47 6.31 22.02
N ALA A 388 -34.59 6.16 22.74
CA ALA A 388 -35.94 6.15 22.17
C ALA A 388 -36.38 7.47 21.49
N GLY A 389 -35.72 8.59 21.78
CA GLY A 389 -36.02 9.92 21.22
C GLY A 389 -35.19 10.32 20.00
N GLU A 390 -34.23 9.50 19.57
CA GLU A 390 -33.38 9.76 18.40
C GLU A 390 -33.73 8.81 17.25
N PRO A 391 -33.62 9.27 15.98
CA PRO A 391 -33.77 8.38 14.83
C PRO A 391 -32.72 7.27 14.90
N ALA A 392 -33.15 6.01 15.06
CA ALA A 392 -32.25 4.86 15.16
C ALA A 392 -31.50 4.63 13.84
N ILE A 393 -32.23 4.71 12.72
CA ILE A 393 -31.68 4.53 11.38
C ILE A 393 -31.36 5.90 10.79
N THR A 394 -30.10 6.09 10.40
CA THR A 394 -29.61 7.25 9.65
C THR A 394 -28.69 6.75 8.54
N ASN A 395 -28.47 7.55 7.50
CA ASN A 395 -27.50 7.21 6.45
C ASN A 395 -26.10 6.92 7.02
N GLY A 396 -25.67 7.66 8.05
CA GLY A 396 -24.39 7.42 8.73
C GLY A 396 -24.34 6.05 9.40
N ARG A 397 -25.33 5.68 10.22
CA ARG A 397 -25.35 4.38 10.89
C ARG A 397 -25.52 3.21 9.92
N LEU A 398 -26.27 3.42 8.85
CA LEU A 398 -26.44 2.45 7.77
C LEU A 398 -25.09 2.12 7.12
N THR A 399 -24.32 3.15 6.73
CA THR A 399 -23.02 2.93 6.08
C THR A 399 -21.93 2.47 7.05
N LEU A 400 -22.02 2.84 8.34
CA LEU A 400 -21.19 2.26 9.40
C LEU A 400 -21.40 0.75 9.54
N ALA A 401 -22.65 0.28 9.56
CA ALA A 401 -22.96 -1.14 9.63
C ALA A 401 -22.46 -1.90 8.39
N LEU A 402 -22.69 -1.35 7.18
CA LEU A 402 -22.15 -1.92 5.94
C LEU A 402 -20.62 -2.02 5.96
N GLU A 403 -19.94 -0.97 6.43
CA GLU A 403 -18.48 -0.97 6.55
C GLU A 403 -17.99 -2.04 7.53
N GLN A 404 -18.64 -2.22 8.68
CA GLN A 404 -18.27 -3.29 9.62
C GLN A 404 -18.35 -4.66 8.96
N TYR A 405 -19.40 -4.95 8.19
CA TYR A 405 -19.51 -6.21 7.47
C TYR A 405 -18.44 -6.36 6.38
N LEU A 406 -18.30 -5.36 5.51
CA LEU A 406 -17.40 -5.40 4.36
C LEU A 406 -15.92 -5.55 4.74
N LEU A 407 -15.49 -4.95 5.87
CA LEU A 407 -14.13 -5.09 6.38
C LEU A 407 -13.82 -6.53 6.88
N THR A 408 -14.84 -7.33 7.18
CA THR A 408 -14.69 -8.71 7.68
C THR A 408 -14.65 -9.78 6.60
N LEU A 409 -14.84 -9.40 5.34
CA LEU A 409 -14.74 -10.32 4.20
C LEU A 409 -13.26 -10.61 3.91
N VAL A 410 -12.69 -11.61 4.59
CA VAL A 410 -11.26 -11.97 4.50
C VAL A 410 -11.06 -13.23 3.65
N SER A 411 -10.10 -13.16 2.72
CA SER A 411 -9.63 -14.28 1.91
C SER A 411 -8.16 -14.57 2.25
N ALA A 412 -7.91 -15.71 2.89
CA ALA A 412 -6.61 -16.09 3.45
C ALA A 412 -6.39 -17.61 3.61
N ASP A 413 -7.28 -18.44 3.04
CA ASP A 413 -7.13 -19.89 3.02
C ASP A 413 -7.17 -20.46 1.58
N ALA A 414 -6.52 -19.78 0.65
CA ALA A 414 -6.32 -20.31 -0.69
C ALA A 414 -5.33 -21.48 -0.68
N LYS A 415 -5.23 -22.23 -1.79
CA LYS A 415 -4.21 -23.29 -1.92
C LYS A 415 -2.81 -22.74 -1.71
N PHE A 416 -2.54 -21.54 -2.22
CA PHE A 416 -1.33 -20.79 -1.98
C PHE A 416 -1.03 -20.65 -0.47
N ASP A 417 -2.01 -20.18 0.31
CA ASP A 417 -1.82 -19.95 1.75
C ASP A 417 -1.52 -21.25 2.50
N ARG A 418 -2.25 -22.33 2.17
CA ARG A 418 -1.97 -23.67 2.70
C ARG A 418 -0.59 -24.17 2.30
N ALA A 419 -0.14 -23.91 1.08
CA ALA A 419 1.18 -24.33 0.62
C ALA A 419 2.30 -23.60 1.38
N VAL A 420 2.14 -22.29 1.62
CA VAL A 420 3.07 -21.50 2.44
C VAL A 420 3.14 -22.02 3.88
N ARG A 421 2.01 -22.47 4.44
CA ARG A 421 1.96 -23.11 5.78
C ARG A 421 2.44 -24.57 5.80
N GLY A 422 2.80 -25.16 4.65
CA GLY A 422 3.18 -26.57 4.55
C GLY A 422 2.01 -27.56 4.62
N GLU A 423 0.77 -27.08 4.54
CA GLU A 423 -0.47 -27.86 4.59
C GLU A 423 -0.90 -28.36 3.19
N ALA A 424 -0.30 -27.83 2.13
CA ALA A 424 -0.51 -28.24 0.75
C ALA A 424 0.80 -28.17 -0.05
N GLN A 425 0.80 -28.73 -1.26
CA GLN A 425 1.94 -28.65 -2.17
C GLN A 425 1.51 -28.08 -3.52
N PHE A 426 2.39 -27.26 -4.10
CA PHE A 426 2.25 -26.88 -5.50
C PHE A 426 2.54 -28.06 -6.41
N THR A 427 1.80 -28.15 -7.52
CA THR A 427 2.24 -28.94 -8.66
C THR A 427 3.50 -28.32 -9.27
N ALA A 428 4.21 -29.07 -10.10
CA ALA A 428 5.38 -28.51 -10.81
C ALA A 428 5.01 -27.27 -11.65
N GLN A 429 3.83 -27.26 -12.25
CA GLN A 429 3.33 -26.16 -13.05
C GLN A 429 2.98 -24.93 -12.20
N GLU A 430 2.28 -25.11 -11.07
CA GLU A 430 1.98 -24.02 -10.14
C GLU A 430 3.26 -23.40 -9.56
N LYS A 431 4.24 -24.26 -9.21
CA LYS A 431 5.55 -23.80 -8.74
C LYS A 431 6.29 -23.01 -9.82
N ARG A 432 6.29 -23.48 -11.07
CA ARG A 432 6.87 -22.73 -12.20
C ARG A 432 6.19 -21.37 -12.40
N GLY A 433 4.86 -21.32 -12.31
CA GLY A 433 4.11 -20.07 -12.39
C GLY A 433 4.46 -19.10 -11.27
N PHE A 434 4.61 -19.63 -10.05
CA PHE A 434 5.04 -18.85 -8.90
C PHE A 434 6.46 -18.27 -9.07
N GLU A 435 7.40 -19.08 -9.56
CA GLU A 435 8.77 -18.65 -9.86
C GLU A 435 8.78 -17.54 -10.90
N LEU A 436 8.02 -17.69 -11.99
CA LEU A 436 7.87 -16.65 -13.01
C LEU A 436 7.30 -15.36 -12.42
N PHE A 437 6.26 -15.45 -11.61
CA PHE A 437 5.57 -14.32 -11.01
C PHE A 437 6.51 -13.45 -10.14
N LEU A 438 7.40 -14.09 -9.37
CA LEU A 438 8.37 -13.45 -8.48
C LEU A 438 9.72 -13.11 -9.14
N THR A 439 9.93 -13.50 -10.40
CA THR A 439 11.19 -13.27 -11.08
C THR A 439 11.12 -12.05 -11.99
N GLU A 440 12.16 -11.22 -11.92
CA GLU A 440 12.37 -10.08 -12.82
C GLU A 440 12.45 -10.53 -14.29
N TYR A 441 11.92 -9.72 -15.21
CA TYR A 441 12.27 -9.82 -16.62
C TYR A 441 13.52 -8.98 -16.94
N ASP A 442 14.68 -9.64 -16.92
CA ASP A 442 15.98 -9.03 -17.28
C ASP A 442 16.86 -10.02 -18.05
N PRO A 443 16.62 -10.15 -19.38
CA PRO A 443 17.37 -11.07 -20.23
C PRO A 443 18.87 -10.77 -20.29
N ALA A 444 19.27 -9.52 -20.08
CA ALA A 444 20.68 -9.13 -20.09
C ALA A 444 21.45 -9.72 -18.90
N ARG A 445 20.76 -9.99 -17.78
CA ARG A 445 21.29 -10.73 -16.63
C ARG A 445 20.88 -12.21 -16.59
N GLY A 446 20.31 -12.73 -17.69
CA GLY A 446 19.85 -14.11 -17.80
C GLY A 446 18.58 -14.44 -17.01
N LYS A 447 17.83 -13.42 -16.54
CA LYS A 447 16.55 -13.60 -15.85
C LYS A 447 15.39 -13.49 -16.84
N ARG A 448 14.45 -14.43 -16.79
CA ARG A 448 13.28 -14.50 -17.68
C ARG A 448 12.01 -14.82 -16.88
N GLY A 449 11.66 -13.92 -15.96
CA GLY A 449 10.38 -13.98 -15.23
C GLY A 449 9.30 -13.12 -15.86
N ALA A 450 8.19 -12.96 -15.14
CA ALA A 450 7.01 -12.22 -15.58
C ALA A 450 6.83 -10.88 -14.85
N ASP A 451 7.72 -10.54 -13.91
CA ASP A 451 7.81 -9.22 -13.29
C ASP A 451 6.54 -8.73 -12.56
N CYS A 452 5.65 -9.65 -12.21
CA CYS A 452 4.32 -9.34 -11.68
C CYS A 452 4.36 -8.76 -10.26
N PHE A 453 5.32 -9.22 -9.45
CA PHE A 453 5.44 -8.92 -8.03
C PHE A 453 5.68 -7.44 -7.70
N HIS A 454 6.12 -6.63 -8.66
CA HIS A 454 6.31 -5.18 -8.49
C HIS A 454 5.01 -4.44 -8.14
N CYS A 455 3.91 -4.89 -8.74
CA CYS A 455 2.57 -4.32 -8.50
C CYS A 455 1.72 -5.28 -7.66
N HIS A 456 1.87 -6.59 -7.89
CA HIS A 456 1.09 -7.63 -7.24
C HIS A 456 1.90 -8.40 -6.20
N GLY A 457 2.68 -7.68 -5.39
CA GLY A 457 3.53 -8.25 -4.34
C GLY A 457 2.83 -8.42 -3.00
N GLY A 458 3.58 -8.94 -2.03
CA GLY A 458 3.15 -9.07 -0.64
C GLY A 458 2.04 -10.10 -0.40
N ALA A 459 1.64 -10.24 0.86
CA ALA A 459 0.62 -11.21 1.28
C ALA A 459 -0.75 -10.99 0.60
N LEU A 460 -1.02 -9.79 0.10
CA LEU A 460 -2.31 -9.42 -0.50
C LEU A 460 -2.26 -9.41 -2.03
N PHE A 461 -1.12 -9.71 -2.65
CA PHE A 461 -0.95 -9.67 -4.11
C PHE A 461 -1.37 -8.33 -4.74
N THR A 462 -1.01 -7.24 -4.06
CA THR A 462 -1.24 -5.85 -4.48
C THR A 462 -0.38 -4.91 -3.64
N ASP A 463 0.16 -3.89 -4.27
CA ASP A 463 0.79 -2.74 -3.63
C ASP A 463 -0.22 -1.66 -3.22
N PHE A 464 -1.50 -1.88 -3.53
CA PHE A 464 -2.59 -0.91 -3.49
C PHE A 464 -2.28 0.39 -4.25
N GLY A 465 -1.28 0.44 -5.12
CA GLY A 465 -0.92 1.62 -5.89
C GLY A 465 -2.00 1.99 -6.91
N VAL A 466 -1.84 3.14 -7.57
CA VAL A 466 -2.64 3.53 -8.73
C VAL A 466 -1.72 3.65 -9.93
N LYS A 467 -1.93 2.82 -10.95
CA LYS A 467 -0.99 2.59 -12.04
C LYS A 467 -1.71 2.51 -13.39
N SER A 468 -1.01 2.83 -14.47
CA SER A 468 -1.44 2.48 -15.82
C SER A 468 -0.75 1.18 -16.22
N ASN A 469 -1.55 0.17 -16.58
CA ASN A 469 -1.04 -1.11 -17.07
C ASN A 469 -0.97 -1.19 -18.60
N GLY A 470 -1.13 -0.04 -19.29
CA GLY A 470 -1.03 0.04 -20.74
C GLY A 470 -2.15 -0.65 -21.51
N LEU A 471 -3.38 -0.70 -20.98
CA LEU A 471 -4.53 -1.24 -21.73
C LEU A 471 -4.80 -0.49 -23.04
N ASP A 472 -4.62 0.83 -23.02
CA ASP A 472 -4.85 1.70 -24.17
C ASP A 472 -3.70 2.70 -24.31
N LEU A 473 -3.36 3.08 -25.54
CA LEU A 473 -2.41 4.17 -25.80
C LEU A 473 -2.96 5.50 -25.27
N VAL A 474 -4.26 5.72 -25.45
CA VAL A 474 -5.02 6.85 -24.90
C VAL A 474 -6.24 6.28 -24.21
N SER A 475 -6.28 6.39 -22.88
CA SER A 475 -7.40 5.85 -22.10
C SER A 475 -8.67 6.70 -22.30
N LYS A 476 -9.81 6.04 -22.50
CA LYS A 476 -11.12 6.70 -22.60
C LYS A 476 -11.67 7.11 -21.23
N ASP A 477 -11.29 6.37 -20.19
CA ASP A 477 -11.62 6.67 -18.80
C ASP A 477 -10.40 7.29 -18.14
N ALA A 478 -10.53 8.53 -17.67
CA ALA A 478 -9.44 9.25 -17.03
C ALA A 478 -8.96 8.59 -15.72
N GLY A 479 -9.72 7.66 -15.15
CA GLY A 479 -9.34 6.96 -13.91
C GLY A 479 -9.04 7.94 -12.79
N ARG A 480 -7.88 7.80 -12.16
CA ARG A 480 -7.37 8.72 -11.14
C ARG A 480 -7.26 10.16 -11.64
N GLY A 481 -6.94 10.39 -12.91
CA GLY A 481 -6.87 11.72 -13.51
C GLY A 481 -8.19 12.47 -13.45
N GLY A 482 -9.33 11.76 -13.49
CA GLY A 482 -10.66 12.37 -13.31
C GLY A 482 -10.91 12.85 -11.87
N VAL A 483 -10.19 12.31 -10.90
CA VAL A 483 -10.25 12.68 -9.48
C VAL A 483 -9.29 13.83 -9.17
N THR A 484 -8.07 13.77 -9.71
CA THR A 484 -7.00 14.72 -9.37
C THR A 484 -6.91 15.91 -10.32
N GLY A 485 -7.47 15.80 -11.53
CA GLY A 485 -7.32 16.79 -12.61
C GLY A 485 -5.90 16.81 -13.22
N ARG A 486 -5.00 15.93 -12.80
CA ARG A 486 -3.61 15.90 -13.28
C ARG A 486 -3.49 15.02 -14.53
N ALA A 487 -2.92 15.55 -15.60
CA ALA A 487 -2.66 14.80 -16.83
C ALA A 487 -1.81 13.54 -16.58
N THR A 488 -0.84 13.62 -15.66
CA THR A 488 0.04 12.51 -15.26
C THR A 488 -0.68 11.35 -14.55
N ASP A 489 -1.93 11.54 -14.13
CA ASP A 489 -2.74 10.52 -13.47
C ASP A 489 -3.82 9.92 -14.40
N SER A 490 -3.94 10.45 -15.62
CA SER A 490 -4.94 10.00 -16.58
C SER A 490 -4.74 8.53 -16.98
N GLY A 491 -5.81 7.75 -16.92
CA GLY A 491 -5.81 6.32 -17.25
C GLY A 491 -5.14 5.43 -16.19
N LYS A 492 -4.84 5.97 -15.00
CA LYS A 492 -4.35 5.15 -13.88
C LYS A 492 -5.50 4.62 -13.03
N PHE A 493 -5.40 3.35 -12.67
CA PHE A 493 -6.35 2.65 -11.83
C PHE A 493 -5.64 1.92 -10.69
N LYS A 494 -6.36 1.70 -9.60
CA LYS A 494 -5.88 0.95 -8.44
C LYS A 494 -5.44 -0.45 -8.86
N THR A 495 -4.28 -0.89 -8.40
CA THR A 495 -3.81 -2.27 -8.54
C THR A 495 -4.73 -3.19 -7.71
N PRO A 496 -5.53 -4.08 -8.31
CA PRO A 496 -6.40 -4.96 -7.54
C PRO A 496 -5.57 -6.08 -6.89
N SER A 497 -6.07 -6.62 -5.77
CA SER A 497 -5.54 -7.87 -5.21
C SER A 497 -5.82 -9.02 -6.19
N LEU A 498 -4.83 -9.89 -6.42
CA LEU A 498 -5.00 -11.10 -7.22
C LEU A 498 -5.55 -12.30 -6.43
N ARG A 499 -5.84 -12.14 -5.13
CA ARG A 499 -6.58 -13.17 -4.38
C ARG A 499 -7.94 -13.38 -5.04
N ASN A 500 -8.42 -14.61 -5.09
CA ASN A 500 -9.66 -15.01 -5.77
C ASN A 500 -9.79 -14.58 -7.24
N VAL A 501 -8.71 -14.20 -7.93
CA VAL A 501 -8.81 -13.68 -9.31
C VAL A 501 -9.44 -14.68 -10.28
N ALA A 502 -9.33 -15.99 -10.02
CA ALA A 502 -10.00 -17.01 -10.85
C ALA A 502 -11.54 -16.98 -10.71
N LEU A 503 -12.11 -16.33 -9.69
CA LEU A 503 -13.55 -16.21 -9.46
C LEU A 503 -14.15 -14.92 -10.03
N THR A 504 -13.31 -13.94 -10.36
CA THR A 504 -13.75 -12.54 -10.58
C THR A 504 -13.71 -12.12 -12.05
N ALA A 505 -13.83 -13.07 -12.98
CA ALA A 505 -14.00 -12.73 -14.39
C ALA A 505 -15.33 -11.98 -14.62
N PRO A 506 -15.39 -11.08 -15.62
CA PRO A 506 -14.31 -10.67 -16.53
C PRO A 506 -13.35 -9.63 -15.90
N TYR A 507 -12.21 -9.39 -16.54
CA TYR A 507 -11.06 -8.70 -15.95
C TYR A 507 -10.83 -7.29 -16.47
N MET A 508 -10.03 -6.53 -15.71
CA MET A 508 -9.73 -5.09 -15.87
C MET A 508 -10.86 -4.18 -15.41
N HIS A 509 -10.57 -2.87 -15.31
CA HIS A 509 -11.53 -1.87 -14.86
C HIS A 509 -12.77 -1.76 -15.76
N ASP A 510 -12.70 -2.23 -17.01
CA ASP A 510 -13.79 -2.22 -17.99
C ASP A 510 -14.29 -3.62 -18.38
N GLY A 511 -13.75 -4.68 -17.76
CA GLY A 511 -14.18 -6.06 -18.01
C GLY A 511 -13.89 -6.59 -19.41
N ARG A 512 -12.91 -6.02 -20.15
CA ARG A 512 -12.67 -6.37 -21.56
C ARG A 512 -12.09 -7.79 -21.78
N PHE A 513 -11.48 -8.38 -20.76
CA PHE A 513 -10.86 -9.71 -20.87
C PHE A 513 -11.71 -10.78 -20.20
N ALA A 514 -11.97 -11.88 -20.92
CA ALA A 514 -12.85 -12.94 -20.44
C ALA A 514 -12.12 -13.96 -19.56
N THR A 515 -10.82 -14.17 -19.80
CA THR A 515 -10.03 -15.23 -19.15
C THR A 515 -8.72 -14.71 -18.55
N LEU A 516 -8.17 -15.42 -17.56
CA LEU A 516 -6.83 -15.15 -17.06
C LEU A 516 -5.76 -15.29 -18.15
N ALA A 517 -5.99 -16.14 -19.14
CA ALA A 517 -5.09 -16.28 -20.28
C ALA A 517 -5.04 -14.99 -21.12
N ASP A 518 -6.17 -14.31 -21.32
CA ASP A 518 -6.22 -13.00 -21.99
C ASP A 518 -5.45 -11.93 -21.19
N VAL A 519 -5.58 -11.96 -19.85
CA VAL A 519 -4.83 -11.07 -18.96
C VAL A 519 -3.34 -11.32 -19.07
N VAL A 520 -2.89 -12.58 -19.00
CA VAL A 520 -1.47 -12.93 -19.14
C VAL A 520 -0.96 -12.56 -20.54
N ALA A 521 -1.75 -12.75 -21.59
CA ALA A 521 -1.39 -12.34 -22.95
C ALA A 521 -1.21 -10.81 -23.06
N HIS A 522 -2.06 -10.01 -22.40
CA HIS A 522 -1.89 -8.55 -22.33
C HIS A 522 -0.52 -8.16 -21.76
N TYR A 523 -0.12 -8.75 -20.63
CA TYR A 523 1.18 -8.44 -20.03
C TYR A 523 2.36 -9.05 -20.80
N ASP A 524 2.16 -10.16 -21.51
CA ASP A 524 3.20 -10.80 -22.34
C ASP A 524 3.52 -10.00 -23.60
N HIS A 525 2.52 -9.40 -24.28
CA HIS A 525 2.73 -8.69 -25.56
C HIS A 525 1.70 -7.59 -25.92
N GLY A 526 0.69 -7.31 -25.09
CA GLY A 526 -0.39 -6.36 -25.37
C GLY A 526 -0.21 -4.95 -24.79
N VAL A 527 0.78 -4.73 -23.91
CA VAL A 527 1.01 -3.45 -23.22
C VAL A 527 1.26 -2.30 -24.20
N GLN A 528 0.42 -1.27 -24.14
CA GLN A 528 0.56 -0.02 -24.89
C GLN A 528 1.45 0.99 -24.17
N ARG A 529 2.44 1.54 -24.88
CA ARG A 529 3.40 2.52 -24.36
C ARG A 529 2.84 3.95 -24.35
N SER A 530 1.91 4.20 -23.43
CA SER A 530 1.41 5.54 -23.12
C SER A 530 2.40 6.38 -22.27
N GLU A 531 2.22 7.71 -22.27
CA GLU A 531 2.97 8.63 -21.40
C GLU A 531 2.83 8.28 -19.91
N ASN A 532 1.67 7.74 -19.49
CA ASN A 532 1.38 7.45 -18.10
C ASN A 532 1.63 5.99 -17.67
N LEU A 533 2.13 5.12 -18.57
CA LEU A 533 2.45 3.71 -18.29
C LEU A 533 3.28 3.54 -17.01
N ASP A 534 3.08 2.47 -16.23
CA ASP A 534 3.94 2.24 -15.07
C ASP A 534 5.40 1.98 -15.52
N ALA A 535 6.38 2.51 -14.77
CA ALA A 535 7.79 2.38 -15.12
C ALA A 535 8.26 0.91 -15.15
N ASN A 536 7.66 0.05 -14.31
CA ASN A 536 7.98 -1.38 -14.28
C ASN A 536 7.48 -2.11 -15.54
N LEU A 537 6.53 -1.55 -16.28
CA LEU A 537 6.12 -2.09 -17.58
C LEU A 537 6.87 -1.40 -18.73
N ALA A 538 7.18 -0.11 -18.58
CA ALA A 538 7.89 0.68 -19.60
C ALA A 538 9.33 0.19 -19.86
N LYS A 539 9.96 -0.46 -18.87
CA LYS A 539 11.30 -1.07 -19.00
C LYS A 539 11.32 -2.35 -19.85
N HIS A 540 10.18 -3.01 -20.07
CA HIS A 540 10.12 -4.24 -20.87
C HIS A 540 10.26 -3.93 -22.37
N PRO A 541 10.85 -4.82 -23.20
CA PRO A 541 10.94 -4.63 -24.64
C PRO A 541 9.59 -4.33 -25.30
N ALA A 542 9.58 -3.62 -26.42
CA ALA A 542 8.35 -3.32 -27.16
C ALA A 542 7.62 -4.58 -27.66
N ALA A 543 8.35 -5.67 -27.88
CA ALA A 543 7.80 -6.99 -28.22
C ALA A 543 7.24 -7.75 -27.00
N GLY A 544 7.37 -7.20 -25.80
CA GLY A 544 6.93 -7.78 -24.55
C GLY A 544 7.93 -8.76 -23.91
N LEU A 545 7.40 -9.73 -23.17
CA LEU A 545 8.17 -10.66 -22.32
C LEU A 545 8.58 -11.94 -23.07
N ALA A 546 7.92 -12.25 -24.20
CA ALA A 546 8.18 -13.44 -25.01
C ALA A 546 8.10 -14.76 -24.21
N LEU A 547 7.10 -14.88 -23.33
CA LEU A 547 6.85 -16.08 -22.54
C LEU A 547 6.47 -17.26 -23.45
N SER A 548 6.90 -18.48 -23.09
CA SER A 548 6.44 -19.68 -23.80
C SER A 548 4.96 -19.96 -23.51
N ALA A 549 4.33 -20.83 -24.30
CA ALA A 549 2.96 -21.26 -24.02
C ALA A 549 2.85 -21.96 -22.66
N GLU A 550 3.86 -22.77 -22.31
CA GLU A 550 3.96 -23.44 -21.02
C GLU A 550 4.10 -22.44 -19.87
N ASP A 551 4.94 -21.40 -20.03
CA ASP A 551 5.15 -20.37 -19.01
C ASP A 551 3.89 -19.52 -18.78
N ARG A 552 3.18 -19.14 -19.85
CA ARG A 552 1.88 -18.47 -19.72
C ARG A 552 0.86 -19.34 -19.01
N SER A 553 0.78 -20.63 -19.36
CA SER A 553 -0.12 -21.58 -18.71
C SER A 553 0.27 -21.80 -17.23
N ALA A 554 1.57 -21.82 -16.92
CA ALA A 554 2.06 -21.93 -15.56
C ALA A 554 1.66 -20.71 -14.70
N LEU A 555 1.76 -19.49 -15.23
CA LEU A 555 1.27 -18.29 -14.55
C LEU A 555 -0.23 -18.38 -14.23
N VAL A 556 -1.06 -18.81 -15.19
CA VAL A 556 -2.49 -19.02 -14.96
C VAL A 556 -2.72 -20.04 -13.86
N ALA A 557 -2.05 -21.20 -13.91
CA ALA A 557 -2.15 -22.23 -12.88
C ALA A 557 -1.76 -21.69 -11.49
N PHE A 558 -0.73 -20.85 -11.40
CA PHE A 558 -0.36 -20.18 -10.15
C PHE A 558 -1.46 -19.23 -9.66
N LEU A 559 -2.02 -18.38 -10.52
CA LEU A 559 -3.10 -17.45 -10.16
C LEU A 559 -4.35 -18.18 -9.64
N GLU A 560 -4.65 -19.36 -10.18
CA GLU A 560 -5.75 -20.20 -9.68
C GLU A 560 -5.52 -20.68 -8.25
N THR A 561 -4.26 -20.85 -7.82
CA THR A 561 -3.92 -21.23 -6.43
C THR A 561 -4.29 -20.15 -5.41
N LEU A 562 -4.51 -18.91 -5.86
CA LEU A 562 -4.93 -17.76 -5.04
C LEU A 562 -6.44 -17.76 -4.74
N THR A 563 -7.16 -18.79 -5.20
CA THR A 563 -8.59 -18.96 -4.96
C THR A 563 -8.86 -19.55 -3.59
N ASP A 564 -9.57 -18.80 -2.77
CA ASP A 564 -10.09 -19.24 -1.50
C ASP A 564 -11.48 -19.84 -1.70
N ARG A 565 -11.54 -21.17 -1.60
CA ARG A 565 -12.75 -21.98 -1.86
C ARG A 565 -13.91 -21.60 -0.94
N GLN A 566 -13.64 -20.91 0.18
CA GLN A 566 -14.67 -20.39 1.06
C GLN A 566 -15.59 -19.34 0.38
N PHE A 567 -15.14 -18.73 -0.72
CA PHE A 567 -15.92 -17.80 -1.53
C PHE A 567 -16.68 -18.47 -2.68
N GLU A 568 -16.72 -19.80 -2.77
CA GLU A 568 -17.56 -20.51 -3.77
C GLU A 568 -18.89 -21.02 -3.18
N VAL A 569 -19.05 -20.96 -1.86
CA VAL A 569 -20.23 -21.47 -1.15
C VAL A 569 -21.06 -20.34 -0.52
N ALA A 570 -22.37 -20.58 -0.34
CA ALA A 570 -23.25 -19.61 0.30
C ALA A 570 -22.82 -19.36 1.76
N GLN A 571 -22.59 -18.09 2.12
CA GLN A 571 -22.19 -17.65 3.46
C GLN A 571 -23.33 -17.75 4.51
N ALA A 572 -23.91 -18.93 4.72
CA ALA A 572 -24.77 -19.15 5.88
C ALA A 572 -23.87 -19.21 7.13
N SER A 573 -23.94 -18.17 7.97
CA SER A 573 -23.35 -18.08 9.32
C SER A 573 -21.81 -18.15 9.41
N ARG A 574 -21.14 -16.99 9.26
CA ARG A 574 -19.77 -16.76 9.76
C ARG A 574 -19.72 -15.64 10.80
N LEU A 575 -20.62 -15.72 11.80
CA LEU A 575 -20.29 -15.09 13.08
C LEU A 575 -19.15 -15.93 13.69
N PRO A 576 -18.10 -15.32 14.25
CA PRO A 576 -17.05 -16.07 14.91
C PRO A 576 -17.68 -16.96 15.98
N THR A 577 -17.55 -18.27 15.83
CA THR A 577 -17.78 -19.20 16.93
C THR A 577 -16.74 -18.91 18.00
N LYS A 578 -17.24 -18.78 19.24
CA LYS A 578 -16.57 -18.35 20.47
C LYS A 578 -15.11 -18.76 20.62
#